data_AF-A0A954GUV6-F1
#
_entry.id   AF-A0A954GUV6-F1
#
_cell.length_a   1.000
_cell.length_b   1.000
_cell.length_c   1.000
_cell.angle_alpha   90.00
_cell.angle_beta   90.00
_cell.angle_gamma   90.00
#
_symmetry.space_group_name_H-M   'P 1'
#
loop_
_entity.id
_entity.type
_entity.pdbx_description
1 polymer ?
#
loop_
_entity_poly.entity_id
_entity_poly.type
_entity_poly.pdbx_seq_one_letter_code
_entity_poly.pdbx_strand_id
1 'polypeptide(L)'
;MFTLASIPSINLLHECGLPQNAQTIAQVADSLGVRFPSSYVEFLSLCNGGRFYSPHVKYTMRNGSGEYVGTIGAFQFFTVGNTQNAPWADLMRQNKFALERYGSDLVAIGESGEDLILLQTTDGSVIFWERDKELTSPKHSNLIRVCSSLDAFFQELECEADDDERAFSVEDGEPFISIAIHDTKSAIHAIGDLSINGCEALAACCEYGE
;
A
#
# COMPACT_ATOMS: atom_id res chain seq x y z
N MET A 1 19.34 -2.05 11.97
CA MET A 1 17.93 -1.64 12.04
C MET A 1 17.53 -1.35 10.61
N PHE A 2 16.70 -2.20 10.00
CA PHE A 2 16.20 -2.00 8.65
C PHE A 2 15.06 -0.98 8.70
N THR A 3 14.99 -0.09 7.73
CA THR A 3 13.91 0.91 7.59
C THR A 3 13.21 0.65 6.25
N LEU A 4 11.89 0.69 6.21
CA LEU A 4 11.11 0.47 4.98
C LEU A 4 11.55 1.42 3.86
N ALA A 5 11.93 2.66 4.19
CA ALA A 5 12.47 3.63 3.23
C ALA A 5 13.72 3.17 2.45
N SER A 6 14.38 2.08 2.87
CA SER A 6 15.53 1.50 2.17
C SER A 6 15.15 0.40 1.17
N ILE A 7 13.88 0.01 1.11
CA ILE A 7 13.40 -1.05 0.21
C ILE A 7 13.10 -0.44 -1.17
N PRO A 8 13.83 -0.83 -2.23
CA PRO A 8 13.68 -0.21 -3.56
C PRO A 8 12.26 -0.27 -4.10
N SER A 9 11.54 -1.37 -3.82
CA SER A 9 10.19 -1.61 -4.31
C SER A 9 9.17 -0.61 -3.74
N ILE A 10 9.40 -0.02 -2.56
CA ILE A 10 8.49 1.01 -1.99
C ILE A 10 8.36 2.23 -2.91
N ASN A 11 9.41 2.56 -3.68
CA ASN A 11 9.35 3.68 -4.63
C ASN A 11 8.43 3.40 -5.83
N LEU A 12 7.97 2.14 -6.00
CA LEU A 12 7.05 1.71 -7.06
C LEU A 12 5.60 1.61 -6.55
N LEU A 13 5.36 2.03 -5.31
CA LEU A 13 4.01 2.21 -4.79
C LEU A 13 3.35 3.41 -5.46
N HIS A 14 2.14 3.21 -5.96
CA HIS A 14 1.30 4.24 -6.54
C HIS A 14 -0.08 4.27 -5.87
N GLU A 15 -0.78 5.39 -6.02
CA GLU A 15 -2.09 5.61 -5.40
C GLU A 15 -2.11 5.33 -3.88
N CYS A 16 -1.02 5.69 -3.20
CA CYS A 16 -0.91 5.52 -1.76
C CYS A 16 -1.83 6.49 -1.00
N GLY A 17 -2.33 6.06 0.16
CA GLY A 17 -3.08 6.94 1.05
C GLY A 17 -2.18 8.03 1.64
N LEU A 18 -2.80 9.05 2.25
CA LEU A 18 -2.03 10.03 3.00
C LEU A 18 -1.36 9.34 4.22
N PRO A 19 -0.07 9.63 4.49
CA PRO A 19 0.64 9.22 5.70
C PRO A 19 -0.21 9.37 6.96
N GLN A 20 -0.21 8.35 7.82
CA GLN A 20 -0.99 8.37 9.05
C GLN A 20 -0.11 8.60 10.27
N ASN A 21 -0.63 9.38 11.23
CA ASN A 21 0.07 9.59 12.49
C ASN A 21 -0.11 8.38 13.42
N ALA A 22 0.79 8.26 14.40
CA ALA A 22 0.80 7.16 15.35
C ALA A 22 -0.50 7.03 16.17
N GLN A 23 -1.19 8.15 16.44
CA GLN A 23 -2.45 8.13 17.19
C GLN A 23 -3.57 7.46 16.39
N THR A 24 -3.72 7.79 15.11
CA THR A 24 -4.72 7.14 14.23
C THR A 24 -4.42 5.64 14.10
N ILE A 25 -3.16 5.28 13.87
CA ILE A 25 -2.75 3.87 13.73
C ILE A 25 -3.04 3.10 15.02
N ALA A 26 -2.73 3.68 16.18
CA ALA A 26 -3.01 3.05 17.48
C ALA A 26 -4.52 2.87 17.72
N GLN A 27 -5.34 3.87 17.41
CA GLN A 27 -6.81 3.77 17.55
C GLN A 27 -7.40 2.63 16.71
N VAL A 28 -6.87 2.44 15.50
CA VAL A 28 -7.28 1.35 14.61
C VAL A 28 -6.84 0.00 15.18
N ALA A 29 -5.58 -0.12 15.64
CA ALA A 29 -5.09 -1.34 16.28
C ALA A 29 -5.93 -1.71 17.51
N ASP A 30 -6.24 -0.73 18.36
CA ASP A 30 -7.09 -0.89 19.54
C ASP A 30 -8.51 -1.34 19.18
N SER A 31 -9.08 -0.76 18.10
CA SER A 31 -10.42 -1.11 17.63
C SER A 31 -10.51 -2.54 17.07
N LEU A 32 -9.40 -3.06 16.55
CA LEU A 32 -9.28 -4.46 16.11
C LEU A 32 -8.87 -5.39 17.25
N GLY A 33 -8.48 -4.88 18.41
CA GLY A 33 -7.99 -5.67 19.54
C GLY A 33 -6.62 -6.31 19.30
N VAL A 34 -5.78 -5.69 18.47
CA VAL A 34 -4.47 -6.23 18.05
C VAL A 34 -3.33 -5.26 18.35
N ARG A 35 -2.09 -5.74 18.19
CA ARG A 35 -0.90 -4.89 18.16
C ARG A 35 -0.21 -5.04 16.81
N PHE A 36 -0.07 -3.95 16.09
CA PHE A 36 0.64 -4.00 14.82
C PHE A 36 2.15 -4.16 15.02
N PRO A 37 2.81 -5.02 14.23
CA PRO A 37 4.26 -5.06 14.11
C PRO A 37 4.82 -3.69 13.74
N SER A 38 6.03 -3.37 14.21
CA SER A 38 6.66 -2.07 13.97
C SER A 38 6.83 -1.74 12.49
N SER A 39 7.15 -2.74 11.66
CA SER A 39 7.26 -2.58 10.20
C SER A 39 5.92 -2.19 9.57
N TYR A 40 4.80 -2.73 10.05
CA TYR A 40 3.50 -2.34 9.54
C TYR A 40 3.10 -0.92 9.97
N VAL A 41 3.44 -0.54 11.21
CA VAL A 41 3.26 0.84 11.68
C VAL A 41 4.08 1.83 10.84
N GLU A 42 5.34 1.50 10.54
CA GLU A 42 6.19 2.31 9.67
C GLU A 42 5.61 2.41 8.26
N PHE A 43 5.14 1.31 7.68
CA PHE A 43 4.48 1.29 6.37
C PHE A 43 3.24 2.21 6.34
N LEU A 44 2.35 2.12 7.34
CA LEU A 44 1.18 2.99 7.43
C LEU A 44 1.54 4.46 7.67
N SER A 45 2.66 4.71 8.34
CA SER A 45 3.16 6.07 8.60
C SER A 45 3.79 6.72 7.38
N LEU A 46 4.31 5.93 6.43
CA LEU A 46 4.96 6.43 5.21
C LEU A 46 4.00 6.50 4.03
N CYS A 47 3.16 5.48 3.86
CA CYS A 47 2.42 5.25 2.63
C CYS A 47 0.92 5.00 2.84
N ASN A 48 0.51 4.53 4.02
CA ASN A 48 -0.89 4.24 4.35
C ASN A 48 -1.65 3.45 3.24
N GLY A 49 -1.24 2.20 3.01
CA GLY A 49 -1.86 1.35 1.98
C GLY A 49 -1.45 1.73 0.56
N GLY A 50 -2.31 1.44 -0.41
CA GLY A 50 -2.06 1.72 -1.83
C GLY A 50 -1.72 0.47 -2.63
N ARG A 51 -1.36 0.65 -3.89
CA ARG A 51 -1.10 -0.44 -4.84
C ARG A 51 0.26 -0.27 -5.50
N PHE A 52 0.90 -1.38 -5.85
CA PHE A 52 2.16 -1.36 -6.58
C PHE A 52 1.89 -1.56 -8.08
N TYR A 53 2.76 -1.06 -8.95
CA TYR A 53 2.67 -1.36 -10.39
C TYR A 53 3.04 -2.81 -10.64
N SER A 54 2.15 -3.54 -11.32
CA SER A 54 2.29 -4.96 -11.68
C SER A 54 3.08 -5.79 -10.64
N PRO A 55 2.60 -5.85 -9.37
CA PRO A 55 3.36 -6.43 -8.30
C PRO A 55 3.18 -7.94 -8.27
N HIS A 56 4.27 -8.64 -7.96
CA HIS A 56 4.19 -10.05 -7.64
C HIS A 56 5.17 -10.48 -6.54
N VAL A 57 4.71 -11.43 -5.73
CA VAL A 57 5.50 -12.10 -4.70
C VAL A 57 5.37 -13.60 -4.88
N LYS A 58 6.50 -14.30 -4.99
CA LYS A 58 6.54 -15.77 -5.10
C LYS A 58 6.52 -16.38 -3.71
N TYR A 59 5.85 -17.52 -3.56
CA TYR A 59 5.83 -18.30 -2.31
C TYR A 59 5.88 -19.78 -2.61
N THR A 60 6.37 -20.57 -1.65
CA THR A 60 6.47 -22.03 -1.80
C THR A 60 5.44 -22.73 -0.91
N MET A 61 4.68 -23.64 -1.50
CA MET A 61 3.80 -24.56 -0.78
C MET A 61 4.36 -25.97 -0.85
N ARG A 62 4.34 -26.67 0.29
CA ARG A 62 4.56 -28.13 0.34
C ARG A 62 3.22 -28.83 0.38
N ASN A 63 2.98 -29.69 -0.61
CA ASN A 63 1.89 -30.66 -0.56
C ASN A 63 2.47 -32.08 -0.51
N GLY A 64 1.63 -33.09 -0.26
CA GLY A 64 2.06 -34.49 -0.21
C GLY A 64 2.72 -35.03 -1.49
N SER A 65 2.68 -34.26 -2.60
CA SER A 65 3.28 -34.59 -3.89
C SER A 65 4.56 -33.80 -4.22
N GLY A 66 4.98 -32.84 -3.40
CA GLY A 66 6.21 -32.06 -3.61
C GLY A 66 6.12 -30.59 -3.20
N GLU A 67 7.11 -29.82 -3.65
CA GLU A 67 7.14 -28.36 -3.53
C GLU A 67 6.56 -27.72 -4.79
N TYR A 68 5.65 -26.76 -4.62
CA TYR A 68 5.07 -25.95 -5.68
C TYR A 68 5.32 -24.47 -5.40
N VAL A 69 5.65 -23.70 -6.43
CA VAL A 69 5.84 -22.25 -6.33
C VAL A 69 4.55 -21.55 -6.81
N GLY A 70 3.89 -20.85 -5.90
CA GLY A 70 2.77 -19.97 -6.18
C GLY A 70 3.23 -18.51 -6.31
N THR A 71 2.35 -17.68 -6.86
CA THR A 71 2.59 -16.23 -7.03
C THR A 71 1.35 -15.47 -6.58
N ILE A 72 1.53 -14.45 -5.75
CA ILE A 72 0.51 -13.43 -5.46
C ILE A 72 0.78 -12.29 -6.44
N GLY A 73 -0.15 -12.01 -7.33
CA GLY A 73 -0.05 -10.92 -8.30
C GLY A 73 -1.10 -9.83 -8.06
N ALA A 74 -0.91 -8.65 -8.64
CA ALA A 74 -1.95 -7.60 -8.73
C ALA A 74 -2.70 -7.38 -7.40
N PHE A 75 -1.97 -6.93 -6.38
CA PHE A 75 -2.51 -6.76 -5.04
C PHE A 75 -2.44 -5.31 -4.56
N GLN A 76 -3.31 -4.99 -3.60
CA GLN A 76 -3.39 -3.68 -2.98
C GLN A 76 -3.48 -3.79 -1.45
N PHE A 77 -2.88 -2.82 -0.76
CA PHE A 77 -2.92 -2.71 0.69
C PHE A 77 -4.04 -1.77 1.14
N PHE A 78 -4.72 -2.17 2.21
CA PHE A 78 -5.76 -1.38 2.84
C PHE A 78 -5.16 -0.18 3.58
N THR A 79 -5.94 0.89 3.59
CA THR A 79 -5.66 2.17 4.23
C THR A 79 -6.32 2.25 5.60
N VAL A 80 -5.80 3.11 6.47
CA VAL A 80 -6.39 3.44 7.76
C VAL A 80 -6.73 4.94 7.84
N GLY A 81 -7.72 5.30 8.65
CA GLY A 81 -8.12 6.71 8.87
C GLY A 81 -9.35 7.13 8.07
N ASN A 82 -9.38 8.38 7.59
CA ASN A 82 -10.54 8.93 6.88
C ASN A 82 -10.61 8.40 5.43
N THR A 83 -11.34 7.29 5.24
CA THR A 83 -11.47 6.53 3.99
C THR A 83 -12.74 6.84 3.20
N GLN A 84 -13.37 8.01 3.42
CA GLN A 84 -14.66 8.37 2.82
C GLN A 84 -14.72 8.22 1.29
N ASN A 85 -13.60 8.43 0.60
CA ASN A 85 -13.52 8.37 -0.86
C ASN A 85 -13.14 6.99 -1.42
N ALA A 86 -12.64 6.07 -0.58
CA ALA A 86 -12.27 4.71 -0.97
C ALA A 86 -12.66 3.72 0.14
N PRO A 87 -13.96 3.58 0.44
CA PRO A 87 -14.40 2.82 1.61
C PRO A 87 -14.18 1.31 1.48
N TRP A 88 -13.92 0.80 0.27
CA TRP A 88 -13.49 -0.57 0.03
C TRP A 88 -12.03 -0.80 0.43
N ALA A 89 -11.20 0.24 0.45
CA ALA A 89 -9.81 0.16 0.89
C ALA A 89 -9.66 0.32 2.41
N ASP A 90 -10.76 0.40 3.17
CA ASP A 90 -10.73 0.65 4.61
C ASP A 90 -10.43 -0.63 5.39
N LEU A 91 -9.27 -0.66 6.03
CA LEU A 91 -8.81 -1.79 6.83
C LEU A 91 -9.82 -2.19 7.91
N MET A 92 -10.44 -1.23 8.60
CA MET A 92 -11.40 -1.50 9.66
C MET A 92 -12.63 -2.22 9.11
N ARG A 93 -13.12 -1.78 7.95
CA ARG A 93 -14.28 -2.37 7.30
C ARG A 93 -14.00 -3.80 6.85
N GLN A 94 -12.83 -4.02 6.25
CA GLN A 94 -12.44 -5.35 5.76
C GLN A 94 -12.27 -6.37 6.89
N ASN A 95 -11.80 -5.92 8.05
CA ASN A 95 -11.60 -6.80 9.21
C ASN A 95 -12.86 -7.02 10.06
N LYS A 96 -13.85 -6.12 9.99
CA LYS A 96 -15.07 -6.14 10.83
C LYS A 96 -15.80 -7.49 10.86
N PHE A 97 -15.82 -8.21 9.73
CA PHE A 97 -16.53 -9.49 9.61
C PHE A 97 -15.60 -10.68 9.35
N ALA A 98 -14.30 -10.42 9.22
CA ALA A 98 -13.35 -11.42 8.74
C ALA A 98 -12.47 -12.01 9.86
N LEU A 99 -12.31 -11.30 10.98
CA LEU A 99 -11.54 -11.77 12.15
C LEU A 99 -12.00 -13.13 12.69
N GLU A 100 -13.32 -13.38 12.72
CA GLU A 100 -13.88 -14.67 13.18
C GLU A 100 -13.59 -15.84 12.21
N ARG A 101 -13.18 -15.54 10.96
CA ARG A 101 -13.02 -16.55 9.91
C ARG A 101 -11.61 -17.13 9.91
N TYR A 102 -10.58 -16.29 10.04
CA TYR A 102 -9.17 -16.70 9.98
C TYR A 102 -8.45 -16.71 11.34
N GLY A 103 -8.95 -16.01 12.36
CA GLY A 103 -8.34 -15.98 13.70
C GLY A 103 -8.09 -14.56 14.20
N SER A 104 -8.08 -14.38 15.52
CA SER A 104 -7.96 -13.07 16.17
C SER A 104 -6.54 -12.47 16.12
N ASP A 105 -5.53 -13.29 15.83
CA ASP A 105 -4.14 -12.85 15.70
C ASP A 105 -3.78 -12.44 14.26
N LEU A 106 -4.70 -12.61 13.31
CA LEU A 106 -4.53 -12.25 11.90
C LEU A 106 -5.32 -11.00 11.59
N VAL A 107 -4.76 -10.14 10.75
CA VAL A 107 -5.41 -8.92 10.26
C VAL A 107 -5.29 -8.90 8.75
N ALA A 108 -6.39 -8.72 8.03
CA ALA A 108 -6.34 -8.45 6.61
C ALA A 108 -5.73 -7.06 6.37
N ILE A 109 -4.57 -7.03 5.70
CA ILE A 109 -3.84 -5.81 5.38
C ILE A 109 -3.89 -5.45 3.90
N GLY A 110 -4.36 -6.36 3.06
CA GLY A 110 -4.55 -6.14 1.63
C GLY A 110 -5.34 -7.26 0.96
N GLU A 111 -5.51 -7.15 -0.34
CA GLU A 111 -6.22 -8.13 -1.18
C GLU A 111 -5.54 -8.31 -2.54
N SER A 112 -5.74 -9.51 -3.11
CA SER A 112 -5.34 -9.89 -4.46
C SER A 112 -6.55 -10.57 -5.10
N GLY A 113 -7.29 -9.83 -5.94
CA GLY A 113 -8.60 -10.30 -6.42
C GLY A 113 -9.57 -10.53 -5.27
N GLU A 114 -10.07 -11.76 -5.12
CA GLU A 114 -10.98 -12.14 -4.03
C GLU A 114 -10.25 -12.63 -2.76
N ASP A 115 -8.94 -12.89 -2.86
CA ASP A 115 -8.11 -13.42 -1.79
C ASP A 115 -7.54 -12.30 -0.91
N LEU A 116 -7.18 -12.64 0.33
CA LEU A 116 -6.68 -11.68 1.30
C LEU A 116 -5.20 -11.88 1.62
N ILE A 117 -4.49 -10.77 1.77
CA ILE A 117 -3.15 -10.71 2.36
C ILE A 117 -3.34 -10.39 3.84
N LEU A 118 -2.97 -11.33 4.68
CA LEU A 118 -3.09 -11.28 6.13
C LEU A 118 -1.74 -11.03 6.79
N LEU A 119 -1.74 -10.26 7.87
CA LEU A 119 -0.62 -10.04 8.75
C LEU A 119 -0.85 -10.77 10.06
N GLN A 120 0.08 -11.63 10.45
CA GLN A 120 0.08 -12.25 11.77
C GLN A 120 0.71 -11.31 12.79
N THR A 121 -0.12 -10.81 13.70
CA THR A 121 0.25 -9.76 14.66
C THR A 121 1.20 -10.24 15.75
N THR A 122 1.28 -11.55 15.98
CA THR A 122 2.16 -12.14 17.00
C THR A 122 3.62 -12.22 16.58
N ASP A 123 3.90 -12.48 15.29
CA ASP A 123 5.27 -12.66 14.77
C ASP A 123 5.61 -11.80 13.55
N GLY A 124 4.63 -11.07 13.01
CA GLY A 124 4.78 -10.20 11.85
C GLY A 124 4.81 -10.93 10.51
N SER A 125 4.56 -12.24 10.48
CA SER A 125 4.54 -13.02 9.24
C SER A 125 3.38 -12.63 8.32
N VAL A 126 3.58 -12.79 7.01
CA VAL A 126 2.58 -12.51 5.99
C VAL A 126 1.99 -13.82 5.50
N ILE A 127 0.66 -13.90 5.51
CA ILE A 127 -0.11 -15.08 5.15
C ILE A 127 -1.05 -14.71 4.01
N PHE A 128 -1.12 -15.56 3.00
CA PHE A 128 -2.10 -15.47 1.94
C PHE A 128 -3.27 -16.37 2.27
N TRP A 129 -4.48 -15.82 2.19
CA TRP A 129 -5.71 -16.58 2.42
C TRP A 129 -6.47 -16.75 1.11
N GLU A 130 -6.42 -17.98 0.58
CA GLU A 130 -7.16 -18.39 -0.61
C GLU A 130 -8.64 -18.61 -0.26
N ARG A 131 -9.46 -17.59 -0.50
CA ARG A 131 -10.88 -17.59 -0.13
C ARG A 131 -11.70 -18.55 -0.98
N ASP A 132 -11.31 -18.76 -2.24
CA ASP A 132 -11.98 -19.71 -3.15
C ASP A 132 -12.01 -21.14 -2.61
N LYS A 133 -11.03 -21.51 -1.77
CA LYS A 133 -10.95 -22.85 -1.17
C LYS A 133 -11.75 -22.99 0.11
N GLU A 134 -12.39 -21.92 0.61
CA GLU A 134 -13.10 -21.96 1.90
C GLU A 134 -14.31 -22.90 1.89
N LEU A 135 -14.95 -23.08 0.74
CA LEU A 135 -16.09 -23.99 0.58
C LEU A 135 -15.66 -25.46 0.46
N THR A 136 -14.42 -25.72 0.06
CA THR A 136 -13.96 -27.04 -0.37
C THR A 136 -12.90 -27.65 0.55
N SER A 137 -12.30 -26.84 1.43
CA SER A 137 -11.14 -27.24 2.22
C SER A 137 -11.26 -26.77 3.69
N PRO A 138 -10.65 -27.48 4.65
CA PRO A 138 -10.62 -27.04 6.05
C PRO A 138 -10.08 -25.62 6.20
N LYS A 139 -10.59 -24.83 7.15
CA LYS A 139 -10.20 -23.42 7.34
C LYS A 139 -8.67 -23.17 7.33
N HIS A 140 -7.91 -24.06 7.98
CA HIS A 140 -6.46 -23.91 8.11
C HIS A 140 -5.65 -24.29 6.86
N SER A 141 -6.22 -25.05 5.91
CA SER A 141 -5.49 -25.44 4.70
C SER A 141 -5.42 -24.33 3.65
N ASN A 142 -6.16 -23.24 3.87
CA ASN A 142 -6.27 -22.13 2.93
C ASN A 142 -5.40 -20.95 3.36
N LEU A 143 -4.71 -21.07 4.50
CA LEU A 143 -3.78 -20.09 5.04
C LEU A 143 -2.36 -20.52 4.66
N ILE A 144 -1.75 -19.78 3.76
CA ILE A 144 -0.42 -20.08 3.23
C ILE A 144 0.54 -19.01 3.74
N ARG A 145 1.54 -19.41 4.53
CA ARG A 145 2.60 -18.47 4.92
C ARG A 145 3.45 -18.12 3.70
N VAL A 146 3.47 -16.84 3.36
CA VAL A 146 4.20 -16.27 2.21
C VAL A 146 5.61 -15.89 2.65
N CYS A 147 5.69 -15.09 3.72
CA CYS A 147 6.96 -14.57 4.24
C CYS A 147 6.96 -14.62 5.77
N SER A 148 8.15 -14.75 6.36
CA SER A 148 8.34 -14.76 7.82
C SER A 148 8.15 -13.39 8.49
N SER A 149 8.19 -12.31 7.71
CA SER A 149 7.95 -10.96 8.16
C SER A 149 7.42 -10.09 7.02
N LEU A 150 6.79 -8.96 7.35
CA LEU A 150 6.40 -7.95 6.36
C LEU A 150 7.62 -7.35 5.62
N ASP A 151 8.76 -7.18 6.30
CA ASP A 151 9.97 -6.69 5.64
C ASP A 151 10.47 -7.67 4.59
N ALA A 152 10.44 -8.98 4.89
CA ALA A 152 10.78 -10.01 3.92
C ALA A 152 9.80 -9.99 2.74
N PHE A 153 8.51 -9.77 3.00
CA PHE A 153 7.51 -9.62 1.93
C PHE A 153 7.85 -8.48 0.97
N PHE A 154 8.23 -7.31 1.50
CA PHE A 154 8.62 -6.19 0.64
C PHE A 154 9.98 -6.37 -0.05
N GLN A 155 10.87 -7.19 0.50
CA GLN A 155 12.13 -7.54 -0.17
C GLN A 155 11.94 -8.51 -1.34
N GLU A 156 10.99 -9.43 -1.22
CA GLU A 156 10.61 -10.37 -2.28
C GLU A 156 9.62 -9.75 -3.29
N LEU A 157 9.22 -8.49 -3.07
CA LEU A 157 8.34 -7.77 -3.98
C LEU A 157 9.07 -7.39 -5.26
N GLU A 158 8.73 -8.11 -6.32
CA GLU A 158 9.09 -7.78 -7.68
C GLU A 158 7.95 -6.93 -8.28
N CYS A 159 8.30 -5.82 -8.91
CA CYS A 159 7.36 -5.00 -9.69
C CYS A 159 7.90 -4.92 -11.11
N GLU A 160 7.06 -5.25 -12.08
CA GLU A 160 7.40 -4.98 -13.48
C GLU A 160 7.12 -3.51 -13.76
N ALA A 161 8.11 -2.79 -14.27
CA ALA A 161 7.87 -1.45 -14.79
C ALA A 161 7.00 -1.62 -16.04
N ASP A 162 5.78 -1.07 -16.02
CA ASP A 162 4.99 -0.91 -17.24
C ASP A 162 5.72 0.09 -18.14
N ASP A 163 6.58 -0.41 -19.01
CA ASP A 163 7.20 0.37 -20.09
C ASP A 163 6.12 0.90 -21.05
N ASP A 164 4.92 0.30 -21.05
CA ASP A 164 3.81 0.66 -21.94
C ASP A 164 2.96 1.85 -21.44
N GLU A 165 2.84 2.12 -20.12
CA GLU A 165 2.09 3.30 -19.63
C GLU A 165 2.86 4.63 -19.75
N ARG A 166 4.19 4.61 -19.92
CA ARG A 166 4.95 5.82 -20.27
C ARG A 166 4.71 6.28 -21.71
N ALA A 167 4.13 5.43 -22.57
CA ALA A 167 3.90 5.72 -23.97
C ALA A 167 2.49 6.26 -24.28
N PHE A 168 1.55 6.23 -23.33
CA PHE A 168 0.20 6.75 -23.54
C PHE A 168 0.11 8.26 -23.22
N SER A 169 0.13 9.02 -24.32
CA SER A 169 -0.35 10.40 -24.50
C SER A 169 0.26 11.49 -23.63
N VAL A 170 1.45 11.93 -24.04
CA VAL A 170 1.70 13.38 -24.15
C VAL A 170 0.80 13.87 -25.28
N GLU A 171 -0.45 14.23 -24.97
CA GLU A 171 -1.17 15.17 -25.83
C GLU A 171 -0.50 16.53 -25.62
N ASP A 172 0.02 17.10 -26.72
CA ASP A 172 0.64 18.42 -26.76
C ASP A 172 -0.27 19.46 -26.06
N GLY A 173 0.13 19.93 -24.86
CA GLY A 173 -0.42 21.17 -24.32
C GLY A 173 -0.53 21.30 -22.80
N GLU A 174 -0.50 20.23 -22.02
CA GLU A 174 -0.65 20.36 -20.56
C GLU A 174 0.66 20.11 -19.81
N PRO A 175 1.12 21.03 -18.94
CA PRO A 175 2.32 20.82 -18.15
C PRO A 175 2.03 19.81 -17.04
N PHE A 176 2.37 18.55 -17.28
CA PHE A 176 2.41 17.53 -16.25
C PHE A 176 3.66 17.72 -15.38
N ILE A 177 3.49 18.05 -14.09
CA ILE A 177 4.57 17.97 -13.11
C ILE A 177 4.60 16.54 -12.57
N SER A 178 5.47 15.71 -13.13
CA SER A 178 5.85 14.44 -12.51
C SER A 178 6.72 14.74 -11.29
N ILE A 179 6.15 14.66 -10.08
CA ILE A 179 6.96 14.68 -8.86
C ILE A 179 7.51 13.26 -8.67
N ALA A 180 8.61 12.97 -9.37
CA ALA A 180 9.48 11.88 -8.95
C ALA A 180 9.98 12.24 -7.54
N ILE A 181 9.67 11.40 -6.55
CA ILE A 181 9.95 11.61 -5.11
C ILE A 181 11.47 11.77 -4.82
N HIS A 182 12.33 11.64 -5.82
CA HIS A 182 13.77 11.83 -5.70
C HIS A 182 14.28 13.27 -5.92
N ASP A 183 13.42 14.28 -6.15
CA ASP A 183 13.90 15.65 -6.30
C ASP A 183 13.17 16.70 -5.45
N THR A 184 13.04 16.42 -4.15
CA THR A 184 12.51 17.39 -3.18
C THR A 184 13.35 18.66 -3.07
N LYS A 185 14.64 18.63 -3.41
CA LYS A 185 15.49 19.84 -3.42
C LYS A 185 15.17 20.75 -4.60
N SER A 186 14.99 20.22 -5.80
CA SER A 186 14.59 21.05 -6.96
C SER A 186 13.14 21.49 -6.88
N ALA A 187 12.24 20.67 -6.32
CA ALA A 187 10.84 21.05 -6.11
C ALA A 187 10.67 22.22 -5.14
N ILE A 188 11.45 22.26 -4.05
CA ILE A 188 11.47 23.41 -3.12
C ILE A 188 12.02 24.67 -3.79
N HIS A 189 13.02 24.53 -4.67
CA HIS A 189 13.55 25.68 -5.43
C HIS A 189 12.54 26.23 -6.45
N ALA A 190 11.82 25.35 -7.15
CA ALA A 190 10.78 25.74 -8.11
C ALA A 190 9.58 26.43 -7.42
N ILE A 191 9.20 25.99 -6.22
CA ILE A 191 8.14 26.64 -5.43
C ILE A 191 8.62 28.00 -4.88
N GLY A 192 9.89 28.11 -4.51
CA GLY A 192 10.51 29.38 -4.09
C GLY A 192 10.56 30.42 -5.22
N ASP A 193 10.86 30.00 -6.47
CA ASP A 193 10.89 30.91 -7.63
C ASP A 193 9.48 31.31 -8.11
N LEU A 194 8.46 30.46 -7.88
CA LEU A 194 7.06 30.78 -8.15
C LEU A 194 6.48 31.79 -7.14
N SER A 195 6.99 31.85 -5.90
CA SER A 195 6.50 32.80 -4.89
C SER A 195 7.05 34.22 -5.07
N ILE A 196 8.11 34.41 -5.85
CA ILE A 196 8.70 35.74 -6.10
C ILE A 196 8.13 36.38 -7.37
N ASN A 197 7.80 35.59 -8.39
CA ASN A 197 7.21 36.11 -9.63
C ASN A 197 5.66 36.15 -9.64
N GLY A 198 5.01 35.53 -8.66
CA GLY A 198 3.54 35.52 -8.52
C GLY A 198 2.93 36.75 -7.82
N CYS A 199 3.76 37.60 -7.17
CA CYS A 199 3.27 38.79 -6.46
C CYS A 199 3.14 40.05 -7.33
N GLU A 200 3.72 40.08 -8.53
CA GLU A 200 3.59 41.25 -9.43
C GLU A 200 2.44 41.11 -10.44
N ALA A 201 1.88 39.90 -10.63
CA ALA A 201 0.80 39.66 -11.59
C ALA A 201 -0.63 39.89 -11.02
N LEU A 202 -0.79 40.03 -9.70
CA LEU A 202 -2.10 40.29 -9.07
C LEU A 202 -2.40 41.76 -8.78
N ALA A 203 -1.47 42.67 -9.07
CA ALA A 203 -1.69 44.12 -8.94
C ALA A 203 -2.22 44.78 -10.24
N ALA A 204 -2.26 44.07 -11.37
CA ALA A 204 -2.62 44.63 -12.68
C ALA A 204 -4.07 44.36 -13.13
N CYS A 205 -4.91 43.73 -12.29
CA CYS A 205 -6.31 43.41 -12.63
C CYS A 205 -7.37 44.17 -11.82
N CYS A 206 -6.97 45.23 -11.09
CA CYS A 206 -7.90 46.07 -10.30
C CYS A 206 -8.09 47.50 -10.84
N GLU A 207 -7.70 47.78 -12.09
CA GLU A 207 -8.05 49.04 -12.76
C GLU A 207 -8.61 48.72 -14.14
N TYR A 208 -9.91 48.42 -14.23
CA TYR A 208 -10.80 48.72 -15.37
C TYR A 208 -12.21 48.28 -14.99
N GLY A 209 -12.89 49.16 -14.27
CA GLY A 209 -14.30 49.09 -13.93
C GLY A 209 -14.86 50.50 -13.83
N GLU A 210 -15.10 51.12 -14.99
CA GLU A 210 -16.08 52.20 -15.16
C GLU A 210 -17.28 51.65 -15.92
#